data_AF-A0A5S3UZU0-F1
#
_entry.id   AF-A0A5S3UZU0-F1
#
_cell.length_a   1.000
_cell.length_b   1.000
_cell.length_c   1.000
_cell.angle_alpha   90.00
_cell.angle_beta   90.00
_cell.angle_gamma   90.00
#
_symmetry.space_group_name_H-M   'P 1'
#
loop_
_entity.id
_entity.type
_entity.pdbx_description
1 polymer ?
#
loop_
_entity_poly.entity_id
_entity_poly.type
_entity_poly.pdbx_seq_one_letter_code
_entity_poly.pdbx_strand_id
1 'polypeptide(L)'
;MKIHQPIAPLSHNQLSTLEEGKANSVKDETDRSEKSTASHQLSERDLKQLNNSEKEEKTGSKKDSLPLHIQKMLEQIEKIKEQIEQEQQRLVELKARSDLNDQVKQDMQLQQANYVAQLQTELFSMAENVREALKNAGITDPGVLISAMA
;
A
#
# COMPACT_ATOMS: atom_id res chain seq x y z
N MET A 1 -12.38 58.82 12.95
CA MET A 1 -11.35 57.97 13.59
C MET A 1 -11.35 56.66 12.81
N LYS A 2 -10.37 56.37 11.91
CA LYS A 2 -9.09 55.64 12.13
C LYS A 2 -9.33 54.43 13.05
N ILE A 3 -9.15 53.15 12.67
CA ILE A 3 -7.96 52.38 12.19
C ILE A 3 -8.49 50.97 11.73
N HIS A 4 -8.27 50.37 10.54
CA HIS A 4 -7.06 49.67 9.98
C HIS A 4 -6.36 48.74 10.99
N GLN A 5 -6.06 47.44 10.82
CA GLN A 5 -6.21 46.33 9.84
C GLN A 5 -6.02 44.99 10.62
N PRO A 6 -6.07 43.81 9.98
CA PRO A 6 -5.04 42.80 10.28
C PRO A 6 -4.17 42.43 9.07
N ILE A 7 -2.87 42.34 9.32
CA ILE A 7 -1.75 42.12 8.39
C ILE A 7 -1.55 40.60 8.13
N ALA A 8 -1.64 40.23 6.85
CA ALA A 8 -0.80 39.36 5.97
C ALA A 8 0.23 38.33 6.56
N PRO A 9 0.72 37.31 5.78
CA PRO A 9 1.06 37.42 4.35
C PRO A 9 0.69 36.27 3.41
N LEU A 10 0.30 36.66 2.20
CA LEU A 10 0.27 35.85 0.99
C LEU A 10 1.67 35.93 0.34
N SER A 11 2.29 34.78 0.09
CA SER A 11 3.60 34.68 -0.57
C SER A 11 3.46 34.96 -2.07
N HIS A 12 4.17 35.99 -2.55
CA HIS A 12 4.38 36.30 -3.96
C HIS A 12 5.81 35.92 -4.31
N ASN A 13 6.01 34.94 -5.19
CA ASN A 13 7.28 34.76 -5.88
C ASN A 13 7.07 35.15 -7.35
N GLN A 14 7.63 36.31 -7.71
CA GLN A 14 7.89 36.69 -9.09
C GLN A 14 9.28 36.19 -9.48
N LEU A 15 9.45 35.63 -10.67
CA LEU A 15 10.69 35.85 -11.41
C LEU A 15 10.46 35.73 -12.92
N SER A 16 10.77 36.83 -13.60
CA SER A 16 10.78 37.02 -15.03
C SER A 16 12.12 36.58 -15.64
N THR A 17 12.06 35.99 -16.83
CA THR A 17 12.92 36.20 -18.03
C THR A 17 14.45 36.20 -17.88
N LEU A 18 15.16 35.35 -18.66
CA LEU A 18 16.09 35.78 -19.73
C LEU A 18 16.81 34.59 -20.42
N GLU A 19 16.77 34.65 -21.76
CA GLU A 19 17.78 34.29 -22.76
C GLU A 19 18.55 32.96 -22.75
N GLU A 20 18.26 32.16 -23.78
CA GLU A 20 19.21 31.23 -24.39
C GLU A 20 20.24 32.00 -25.23
N GLY A 21 21.52 31.79 -24.94
CA GLY A 21 22.64 32.37 -25.66
C GLY A 21 23.87 31.46 -25.67
N LYS A 22 24.19 31.00 -26.89
CA LYS A 22 25.52 30.67 -27.43
C LYS A 22 26.33 29.48 -26.90
N ALA A 23 26.53 28.56 -27.85
CA ALA A 23 27.73 27.76 -28.09
C ALA A 23 29.06 28.50 -27.84
N ASN A 24 30.05 27.82 -27.24
CA ASN A 24 31.29 27.43 -27.93
C ASN A 24 32.19 26.50 -27.10
N SER A 25 32.77 25.51 -27.80
CA SER A 25 34.15 25.00 -27.72
C SER A 25 34.80 24.69 -26.36
N VAL A 26 35.06 23.40 -26.12
CA VAL A 26 36.38 22.94 -25.65
C VAL A 26 36.75 21.67 -26.42
N LYS A 27 37.83 21.77 -27.22
CA LYS A 27 38.64 20.65 -27.67
C LYS A 27 39.43 20.14 -26.47
N ASP A 28 39.45 18.84 -26.24
CA ASP A 28 40.64 18.21 -25.69
C ASP A 28 40.81 16.84 -26.36
N GLU A 29 41.94 16.71 -27.02
CA GLU A 29 42.42 15.47 -27.61
C GLU A 29 43.05 14.67 -26.47
N THR A 30 42.63 13.42 -26.27
CA THR A 30 43.47 12.47 -25.54
C THR A 30 43.40 11.12 -26.23
N ASP A 31 44.53 10.80 -26.84
CA ASP A 31 44.85 9.55 -27.50
C ASP A 31 44.99 8.42 -26.47
N ARG A 32 44.44 7.25 -26.82
CA ARG A 32 44.71 5.88 -26.35
C ARG A 32 44.98 5.59 -24.85
N SER A 33 44.10 4.75 -24.28
CA SER A 33 44.52 3.48 -23.65
C SER A 33 43.33 2.53 -23.48
N GLU A 34 43.44 1.36 -24.13
CA GLU A 34 42.54 0.22 -23.96
C GLU A 34 42.60 -0.32 -22.52
N LYS A 35 41.47 -0.35 -21.80
CA LYS A 35 41.29 -1.31 -20.72
C LYS A 35 39.81 -1.56 -20.39
N SER A 36 39.27 -2.60 -21.04
CA SER A 36 38.23 -3.51 -20.55
C SER A 36 37.11 -2.92 -19.67
N THR A 37 36.05 -2.43 -20.30
CA THR A 37 34.72 -2.40 -19.69
C THR A 37 34.09 -3.79 -19.89
N ALA A 38 34.49 -4.75 -19.05
CA ALA A 38 33.79 -6.02 -18.94
C ALA A 38 32.39 -5.76 -18.38
N SER A 39 31.45 -5.41 -19.26
CA SER A 39 30.03 -5.47 -18.97
C SER A 39 29.71 -6.93 -18.72
N HIS A 40 29.57 -7.32 -17.45
CA HIS A 40 29.17 -8.67 -17.06
C HIS A 40 27.74 -8.92 -17.56
N GLN A 41 27.59 -9.33 -18.82
CA GLN A 41 26.34 -9.84 -19.34
C GLN A 41 26.21 -11.28 -18.85
N LEU A 42 25.16 -11.52 -18.05
CA LEU A 42 24.79 -12.88 -17.63
C LEU A 42 24.53 -13.71 -18.88
N SER A 43 25.05 -14.94 -18.91
CA SER A 43 24.82 -15.82 -20.07
C SER A 43 23.33 -16.14 -20.17
N GLU A 44 22.81 -16.35 -21.38
CA GLU A 44 21.40 -16.74 -21.59
C GLU A 44 20.99 -17.98 -20.78
N ARG A 45 21.96 -18.85 -20.47
CA ARG A 45 21.79 -20.02 -19.62
C ARG A 45 21.54 -19.66 -18.15
N ASP A 46 22.20 -18.62 -17.65
CA ASP A 46 22.02 -18.11 -16.29
C ASP A 46 20.70 -17.34 -16.18
N LEU A 47 20.37 -16.55 -17.20
CA LEU A 47 19.06 -15.90 -17.33
C LEU A 47 17.91 -16.92 -17.35
N LYS A 48 18.08 -18.04 -18.07
CA LYS A 48 17.08 -19.13 -18.06
C LYS A 48 16.99 -19.86 -16.73
N GLN A 49 18.10 -20.05 -16.01
CA GLN A 49 18.05 -20.66 -14.67
C GLN A 49 17.38 -19.75 -13.64
N LEU A 50 17.58 -18.44 -13.74
CA LEU A 50 16.87 -17.46 -12.91
C LEU A 50 15.37 -17.43 -13.25
N ASN A 51 15.01 -17.53 -14.53
CA ASN A 51 13.61 -17.56 -14.97
C ASN A 51 12.90 -18.88 -14.61
N ASN A 52 13.61 -20.01 -14.62
CA ASN A 52 13.07 -21.32 -14.20
C ASN A 52 13.08 -21.55 -12.67
N SER A 53 13.54 -20.57 -11.88
CA SER A 53 13.55 -20.66 -10.41
C SER A 53 12.23 -20.22 -9.78
N GLU A 54 11.20 -19.89 -10.57
CA GLU A 54 9.80 -19.98 -10.15
C GLU A 54 9.43 -21.45 -9.94
N LYS A 55 10.03 -22.07 -8.91
CA LYS A 55 9.37 -23.15 -8.22
C LYS A 55 8.05 -22.56 -7.75
N GLU A 56 6.99 -22.91 -8.46
CA GLU A 56 5.67 -23.06 -7.87
C GLU A 56 5.84 -23.94 -6.62
N GLU A 57 6.17 -23.31 -5.50
CA GLU A 57 5.79 -23.83 -4.20
C GLU A 57 4.29 -24.00 -4.31
N LYS A 58 3.86 -25.26 -4.40
CA LYS A 58 2.48 -25.63 -4.13
C LYS A 58 2.18 -25.05 -2.77
N THR A 59 1.54 -23.88 -2.75
CA THR A 59 1.00 -23.21 -1.59
C THR A 59 -0.18 -24.06 -1.13
N GLY A 60 0.10 -25.26 -0.59
CA GLY A 60 -0.80 -25.81 0.41
C GLY A 60 -0.91 -24.71 1.45
N SER A 61 -2.06 -24.05 1.51
CA SER A 61 -2.26 -22.86 2.32
C SER A 61 -1.67 -23.15 3.69
N LYS A 62 -0.67 -22.39 4.13
CA LYS A 62 -0.04 -22.60 5.45
C LYS A 62 -1.08 -22.53 6.58
N LYS A 63 -2.30 -22.04 6.29
CA LYS A 63 -3.52 -22.16 7.09
C LYS A 63 -3.82 -23.61 7.49
N ASP A 64 -3.74 -24.59 6.60
CA ASP A 64 -4.13 -25.98 6.87
C ASP A 64 -3.16 -26.71 7.81
N SER A 65 -1.92 -26.22 7.93
CA SER A 65 -0.93 -26.76 8.88
C SER A 65 -1.02 -26.14 10.28
N LEU A 66 -1.87 -25.12 10.46
CA LEU A 66 -2.07 -24.48 11.77
C LEU A 66 -2.98 -25.34 12.67
N PRO A 67 -2.87 -25.21 13.99
CA PRO A 67 -3.86 -25.76 14.91
C PRO A 67 -5.30 -25.33 14.57
N LEU A 68 -6.26 -26.25 14.68
CA LEU A 68 -7.67 -26.04 14.31
C LEU A 68 -8.29 -24.77 14.90
N HIS A 69 -7.93 -24.41 16.14
CA HIS A 69 -8.46 -23.19 16.77
C HIS A 69 -7.97 -21.92 16.04
N ILE A 70 -6.72 -21.90 15.55
CA ILE A 70 -6.14 -20.79 14.78
C ILE A 70 -6.78 -20.71 13.40
N GLN A 71 -7.02 -21.84 12.76
CA GLN A 71 -7.75 -21.89 11.48
C GLN A 71 -9.13 -21.23 11.60
N LYS A 72 -9.89 -21.55 12.66
CA LYS A 72 -11.20 -20.92 12.91
C LYS A 72 -11.12 -19.42 13.14
N MET A 73 -10.09 -18.93 13.85
CA MET A 73 -9.90 -17.49 14.02
C MET A 73 -9.58 -16.80 12.69
N LEU A 74 -8.81 -17.45 11.81
CA LEU A 74 -8.53 -16.94 10.47
C LEU A 74 -9.79 -16.92 9.58
N GLU A 75 -10.65 -17.92 9.68
CA GLU A 75 -11.97 -17.91 9.02
C GLU A 75 -12.87 -16.76 9.53
N GLN A 76 -12.80 -16.43 10.83
CA GLN A 76 -13.54 -15.28 11.36
C GLN A 76 -13.02 -13.95 10.81
N ILE A 77 -11.68 -13.80 10.73
CA ILE A 77 -11.05 -12.63 10.09
C ILE A 77 -11.50 -12.51 8.64
N GLU A 78 -11.55 -13.61 7.89
CA GLU A 78 -11.99 -13.62 6.49
C GLU A 78 -13.43 -13.11 6.34
N LYS A 79 -14.34 -13.55 7.21
CA LYS A 79 -15.72 -13.04 7.26
C LYS A 79 -15.78 -11.54 7.58
N ILE A 80 -15.00 -11.06 8.54
CA ILE A 80 -14.97 -9.62 8.86
C ILE A 80 -14.42 -8.82 7.68
N LYS A 81 -13.41 -9.31 6.97
CA LYS A 81 -12.89 -8.65 5.75
C LYS A 81 -13.97 -8.53 4.68
N GLU A 82 -14.68 -9.62 4.39
CA GLU A 82 -15.81 -9.61 3.44
C GLU A 82 -16.89 -8.60 3.86
N GLN A 83 -17.23 -8.54 5.15
CA GLN A 83 -18.18 -7.55 5.67
C GLN A 83 -17.68 -6.12 5.47
N ILE A 84 -16.40 -5.86 5.76
CA ILE A 84 -15.80 -4.54 5.52
C ILE A 84 -15.91 -4.15 4.05
N GLU A 85 -15.62 -5.05 3.12
CA GLU A 85 -15.72 -4.79 1.68
C GLU A 85 -17.16 -4.48 1.26
N GLN A 86 -18.13 -5.26 1.73
CA GLN A 86 -19.56 -5.03 1.46
C GLN A 86 -20.03 -3.67 1.99
N GLU A 87 -19.65 -3.31 3.22
CA GLU A 87 -20.05 -2.05 3.84
C GLU A 87 -19.34 -0.85 3.23
N GLN A 88 -18.11 -1.00 2.74
CA GLN A 88 -17.43 0.01 1.92
C GLN A 88 -18.13 0.21 0.59
N GLN A 89 -18.54 -0.88 -0.07
CA GLN A 89 -19.29 -0.80 -1.32
C GLN A 89 -20.63 -0.07 -1.11
N ARG A 90 -21.36 -0.37 -0.02
CA ARG A 90 -22.55 0.40 0.35
C ARG A 90 -22.27 1.88 0.58
N LEU A 91 -21.13 2.22 1.17
CA LEU A 91 -20.74 3.63 1.35
C LEU A 91 -20.52 4.33 0.00
N VAL A 92 -19.94 3.64 -0.99
CA VAL A 92 -19.79 4.14 -2.36
C VAL A 92 -21.15 4.35 -3.02
N GLU A 93 -22.06 3.37 -2.92
CA GLU A 93 -23.42 3.47 -3.45
C GLU A 93 -24.19 4.62 -2.81
N LEU A 94 -24.12 4.75 -1.49
CA LEU A 94 -24.76 5.84 -0.75
C LEU A 94 -24.22 7.22 -1.14
N LYS A 95 -22.94 7.32 -1.49
CA LYS A 95 -22.34 8.56 -2.05
C LYS A 95 -22.86 8.87 -3.45
N ALA A 96 -23.16 7.86 -4.27
CA ALA A 96 -23.69 8.04 -5.62
C ALA A 96 -25.19 8.37 -5.67
N ARG A 97 -25.95 8.09 -4.61
CA ARG A 97 -27.39 8.39 -4.55
C ARG A 97 -27.70 9.87 -4.67
N SER A 98 -28.60 10.22 -5.59
CA SER A 98 -29.10 11.60 -5.81
C SER A 98 -30.56 11.79 -5.38
N ASP A 99 -31.21 10.72 -4.92
CA ASP A 99 -32.62 10.69 -4.52
C ASP A 99 -32.85 11.12 -3.06
N LEU A 100 -31.76 11.32 -2.29
CA LEU A 100 -31.80 11.69 -0.88
C LEU A 100 -31.53 13.19 -0.69
N ASN A 101 -32.12 13.77 0.34
CA ASN A 101 -31.74 15.10 0.83
C ASN A 101 -30.28 15.10 1.32
N ASP A 102 -29.54 16.19 1.06
CA ASP A 102 -28.12 16.28 1.37
C ASP A 102 -27.77 16.03 2.85
N GLN A 103 -28.57 16.57 3.79
CA GLN A 103 -28.34 16.37 5.21
C GLN A 103 -28.56 14.91 5.60
N VAL A 104 -29.66 14.31 5.13
CA VAL A 104 -29.97 12.89 5.38
C VAL A 104 -28.88 11.99 4.79
N LYS A 105 -28.43 12.30 3.56
CA LYS A 105 -27.35 11.58 2.89
C LYS A 105 -26.04 11.68 3.69
N GLN A 106 -25.71 12.86 4.20
CA GLN A 106 -24.51 13.06 5.02
C GLN A 106 -24.57 12.29 6.34
N ASP A 107 -25.71 12.32 7.03
CA ASP A 107 -25.90 11.59 8.30
C ASP A 107 -25.77 10.07 8.08
N MET A 108 -26.41 9.54 7.03
CA MET A 108 -26.29 8.12 6.67
C MET A 108 -24.84 7.75 6.30
N GLN A 109 -24.13 8.61 5.57
CA GLN A 109 -22.72 8.37 5.23
C GLN A 109 -21.83 8.32 6.47
N LEU A 110 -22.05 9.23 7.43
CA LEU A 110 -21.30 9.24 8.67
C LEU A 110 -21.56 7.97 9.49
N GLN A 111 -22.82 7.54 9.62
CA GLN A 111 -23.17 6.30 10.30
C GLN A 111 -22.51 5.07 9.64
N GLN A 112 -22.60 4.98 8.32
CA GLN A 112 -21.99 3.89 7.56
C GLN A 112 -20.46 3.88 7.67
N ALA A 113 -19.83 5.05 7.60
CA ALA A 113 -18.37 5.17 7.77
C ALA A 113 -17.91 4.78 9.18
N ASN A 114 -18.67 5.17 10.21
CA ASN A 114 -18.41 4.77 11.59
C ASN A 114 -18.53 3.24 11.76
N TYR A 115 -19.51 2.63 11.12
CA TYR A 115 -19.67 1.17 11.16
C TYR A 115 -18.48 0.44 10.51
N VAL A 116 -18.02 0.90 9.34
CA VAL A 116 -16.80 0.38 8.71
C VAL A 116 -15.59 0.53 9.64
N ALA A 117 -15.42 1.68 10.30
CA ALA A 117 -14.32 1.90 11.24
C ALA A 117 -14.37 0.97 12.47
N GLN A 118 -15.58 0.63 12.95
CA GLN A 118 -15.77 -0.35 14.01
C GLN A 118 -15.33 -1.75 13.55
N LEU A 119 -15.75 -2.18 12.37
CA LEU A 119 -15.34 -3.47 11.80
C LEU A 119 -13.83 -3.55 11.58
N GLN A 120 -13.18 -2.46 11.14
CA GLN A 120 -11.72 -2.40 11.00
C GLN A 120 -11.01 -2.53 12.36
N THR A 121 -11.56 -1.91 13.40
CA THR A 121 -11.05 -2.05 14.78
C THR A 121 -11.17 -3.50 15.26
N GLU A 122 -12.31 -4.13 14.97
CA GLU A 122 -12.55 -5.53 15.29
C GLU A 122 -11.56 -6.46 14.55
N LEU A 123 -11.35 -6.23 13.25
CA LEU A 123 -10.38 -6.96 12.44
C LEU A 123 -8.97 -6.89 13.05
N PHE A 124 -8.54 -5.70 13.47
CA PHE A 124 -7.24 -5.51 14.11
C PHE A 124 -7.14 -6.30 15.42
N SER A 125 -8.19 -6.24 16.26
CA SER A 125 -8.23 -7.03 17.50
C SER A 125 -8.20 -8.53 17.24
N MET A 126 -8.90 -9.03 16.21
CA MET A 126 -8.85 -10.43 15.83
C MET A 126 -7.46 -10.85 15.33
N ALA A 127 -6.79 -10.01 14.54
CA ALA A 127 -5.43 -10.27 14.08
C ALA A 127 -4.44 -10.39 15.25
N GLU A 128 -4.58 -9.52 16.26
CA GLU A 128 -3.78 -9.62 17.50
C GLU A 128 -4.07 -10.90 18.29
N ASN A 129 -5.33 -11.32 18.37
CA ASN A 129 -5.70 -12.58 19.01
C ASN A 129 -5.10 -13.79 18.28
N VAL A 130 -5.07 -13.78 16.95
CA VAL A 130 -4.40 -14.80 16.15
C VAL A 130 -2.89 -14.78 16.40
N ARG A 131 -2.26 -13.60 16.43
CA ARG A 131 -0.83 -13.46 16.72
C ARG A 131 -0.47 -14.07 18.09
N GLU A 132 -1.27 -13.81 19.12
CA GLU A 132 -1.04 -14.39 20.45
C GLU A 132 -1.30 -15.91 20.46
N ALA A 133 -2.30 -16.40 19.73
CA ALA A 133 -2.55 -17.83 19.61
C ALA A 133 -1.42 -18.58 18.87
N LEU A 134 -0.87 -17.99 17.81
CA LEU A 134 0.31 -18.51 17.11
C LEU A 134 1.50 -18.61 18.07
N LYS A 135 1.78 -17.54 18.83
CA LYS A 135 2.82 -17.54 19.85
C LYS A 135 2.61 -18.62 20.91
N ASN A 136 1.37 -18.80 21.40
CA ASN A 136 1.03 -19.84 22.37
C ASN A 136 1.17 -21.26 21.81
N ALA A 137 0.98 -21.43 20.50
CA ALA A 137 1.23 -22.68 19.79
C ALA A 137 2.72 -22.93 19.49
N GLY A 138 3.62 -22.03 19.93
CA GLY A 138 5.06 -22.10 19.63
C GLY A 138 5.42 -21.67 18.22
N ILE A 139 4.49 -21.07 17.48
CA ILE A 139 4.71 -20.55 16.12
C ILE A 139 5.13 -19.09 16.25
N THR A 140 6.44 -18.86 16.16
CA THR A 140 7.05 -17.53 16.34
C THR A 140 7.43 -16.84 15.03
N ASP A 141 7.30 -17.51 13.88
CA ASP A 141 7.56 -16.92 12.58
C ASP A 141 6.46 -15.90 12.22
N PRO A 142 6.77 -14.59 12.14
CA PRO A 142 5.80 -13.56 11.77
C PRO A 142 5.29 -13.73 10.32
N GLY A 143 6.05 -14.40 9.45
CA GLY A 143 5.65 -14.69 8.07
C GLY A 143 4.46 -15.65 7.98
N VAL A 144 4.22 -16.47 9.01
CA VAL A 144 3.08 -17.39 9.06
C VAL A 144 1.77 -16.63 9.16
N LEU A 145 1.70 -15.58 9.97
CA LEU A 145 0.49 -14.74 10.07
C LEU A 145 0.17 -14.08 8.73
N ILE A 146 1.18 -13.49 8.09
CA ILE A 146 1.03 -12.83 6.78
C ILE A 146 0.56 -13.85 5.74
N SER A 147 1.20 -15.02 5.68
CA SER A 147 0.84 -16.08 4.72
C SER A 147 -0.54 -16.67 4.97
N ALA A 148 -1.02 -16.66 6.22
CA ALA A 148 -2.32 -17.21 6.59
C ALA A 148 -3.47 -16.20 6.44
N MET A 149 -3.15 -14.91 6.30
CA MET A 149 -4.10 -13.82 6.09
C MET A 149 -4.07 -13.23 4.67
N ALA A 150 -3.08 -13.59 3.86
CA ALA A 150 -2.97 -13.24 2.44
C ALA A 150 -4.02 -13.98 1.62
#